data_AF-K7CPK4-F1
#
_entry.id   AF-K7CPK4-F1
#
_cell.length_a   1.000
_cell.length_b   1.000
_cell.length_c   1.000
_cell.angle_alpha   90.00
_cell.angle_beta   90.00
_cell.angle_gamma   90.00
#
_symmetry.space_group_name_H-M   'P 1'
#
loop_
_entity.id
_entity.type
_entity.pdbx_description
1 polymer ?
#
loop_
_entity_poly.entity_id
_entity_poly.type
_entity_poly.pdbx_seq_one_letter_code
_entity_poly.pdbx_strand_id
1 'polypeptide(L)'
;MAALDLRAELDSLVLQLLGDLEELEGKRTVLNARVEEGWLSLAKARYAMGAKSVGPLQYASHMEPQVCLHASEAQEGLQKFKVVRAGVHAPEEVGPREAGLRRRKGPTKTPEPESSEAPQDPLNWFGILVPHSLRQAQASFRDGLQLAADIASLQNRIDWGRSQLRGLQEKLKQLEPGAA
;
A
#
# COMPACT_ATOMS: atom_id res chain seq x y z
N MET A 1 -40.68 -5.70 14.37
CA MET A 1 -40.02 -5.78 13.05
C MET A 1 -38.70 -5.02 13.08
N ALA A 2 -38.69 -3.69 13.28
CA ALA A 2 -37.45 -2.89 13.32
C ALA A 2 -36.35 -3.40 14.29
N ALA A 3 -36.71 -3.91 15.48
CA ALA A 3 -35.71 -4.46 16.41
C ALA A 3 -35.09 -5.79 15.93
N LEU A 4 -35.82 -6.60 15.17
CA LEU A 4 -35.28 -7.84 14.59
C LEU A 4 -34.34 -7.53 13.43
N ASP A 5 -34.68 -6.52 12.61
CA ASP A 5 -33.84 -6.06 11.51
C ASP A 5 -32.50 -5.50 12.02
N LEU A 6 -32.54 -4.71 13.11
CA LEU A 6 -31.33 -4.21 13.79
C LEU A 6 -30.44 -5.32 14.37
N ARG A 7 -31.05 -6.37 14.93
CA ARG A 7 -30.29 -7.53 15.45
C ARG A 7 -29.61 -8.30 14.33
N ALA A 8 -30.31 -8.52 13.21
CA ALA A 8 -29.72 -9.15 12.04
C ALA A 8 -28.56 -8.32 11.45
N GLU A 9 -28.70 -7.00 11.41
CA GLU A 9 -27.63 -6.08 11.00
C GLU A 9 -26.42 -6.16 11.94
N LEU A 10 -26.65 -6.15 13.26
CA LEU A 10 -25.59 -6.33 14.27
C LEU A 10 -24.84 -7.64 14.09
N ASP A 11 -25.56 -8.76 13.92
CA ASP A 11 -24.95 -10.07 13.73
C ASP A 11 -24.10 -10.10 12.45
N SER A 12 -24.61 -9.53 11.36
CA SER A 12 -23.86 -9.43 10.10
C SER A 12 -22.57 -8.62 10.24
N LEU A 13 -22.65 -7.49 10.96
CA LEU A 13 -21.50 -6.62 11.19
C LEU A 13 -20.46 -7.27 12.11
N VAL A 14 -20.89 -8.02 13.12
CA VAL A 14 -19.98 -8.80 13.98
C VAL A 14 -19.26 -9.85 13.17
N LEU A 15 -19.94 -10.60 12.30
CA LEU A 15 -19.31 -11.59 11.44
C LEU A 15 -18.30 -10.95 10.48
N GLN A 16 -18.63 -9.80 9.89
CA GLN A 16 -17.69 -9.04 9.06
C GLN A 16 -16.45 -8.61 9.87
N LEU A 17 -16.62 -8.06 11.07
CA LEU A 17 -15.51 -7.66 11.94
C LEU A 17 -14.61 -8.83 12.34
N LEU A 18 -15.19 -10.00 12.61
CA LEU A 18 -14.42 -11.21 12.92
C LEU A 18 -13.57 -11.65 11.72
N GLY A 19 -14.15 -11.66 10.51
CA GLY A 19 -13.41 -11.95 9.28
C GLY A 19 -12.31 -10.92 9.00
N ASP A 20 -12.57 -9.64 9.24
CA ASP A 20 -11.58 -8.58 9.09
C ASP A 20 -10.41 -8.72 10.08
N LEU A 21 -10.69 -9.13 11.31
CA LEU A 21 -9.66 -9.38 12.33
C LEU A 21 -8.81 -10.60 11.99
N GLU A 22 -9.40 -11.66 11.44
CA GLU A 22 -8.68 -12.82 10.92
C GLU A 22 -7.79 -12.44 9.73
N GLU A 23 -8.32 -11.67 8.77
CA GLU A 23 -7.54 -11.14 7.64
C GLU A 23 -6.36 -10.27 8.14
N LEU A 24 -6.57 -9.48 9.19
CA LEU A 24 -5.55 -8.62 9.78
C LEU A 24 -4.43 -9.44 10.43
N GLU A 25 -4.78 -10.49 11.16
CA GLU A 25 -3.82 -11.41 11.77
C GLU A 25 -2.99 -12.08 10.68
N GLY A 26 -3.64 -12.64 9.65
CA GLY A 26 -2.97 -13.29 8.53
C GLY A 26 -2.02 -12.34 7.79
N LYS A 27 -2.42 -11.09 7.53
CA LYS A 27 -1.52 -10.13 6.89
C LYS A 27 -0.34 -9.73 7.79
N ARG A 28 -0.53 -9.66 9.11
CA ARG A 28 0.54 -9.33 10.07
C ARG A 28 1.58 -10.43 10.13
N THR A 29 1.17 -11.70 10.11
CA THR A 29 2.13 -12.82 10.10
C THR A 29 2.97 -12.82 8.82
N VAL A 30 2.34 -12.59 7.66
CA VAL A 30 3.04 -12.48 6.37
C VAL A 30 3.97 -11.25 6.35
N LEU A 31 3.52 -10.10 6.87
CA LEU A 31 4.35 -8.90 6.97
C LEU A 31 5.60 -9.15 7.81
N ASN A 32 5.44 -9.75 9.00
CA ASN A 32 6.56 -10.05 9.89
C ASN A 32 7.58 -10.97 9.20
N ALA A 33 7.12 -12.03 8.54
CA ALA A 33 7.99 -12.94 7.80
C ALA A 33 8.80 -12.21 6.70
N ARG A 34 8.16 -11.29 5.95
CA ARG A 34 8.84 -10.49 4.92
C ARG A 34 9.86 -9.51 5.51
N VAL A 35 9.52 -8.85 6.62
CA VAL A 35 10.44 -7.92 7.29
C VAL A 35 11.65 -8.67 7.85
N GLU A 36 11.45 -9.83 8.47
CA GLU A 36 12.53 -10.69 8.97
C GLU A 36 13.44 -11.18 7.84
N GLU A 37 12.87 -11.65 6.73
CA GLU A 37 13.61 -12.05 5.52
C GLU A 37 14.43 -10.87 4.96
N GLY A 38 13.83 -9.68 4.91
CA GLY A 38 14.47 -8.45 4.45
C GLY A 38 15.68 -8.07 5.30
N TRP A 39 15.53 -8.06 6.63
CA TRP A 39 16.62 -7.75 7.56
C TRP A 39 17.74 -8.79 7.53
N LEU A 40 17.40 -10.09 7.46
CA LEU A 40 18.38 -11.16 7.36
C LEU A 40 19.18 -11.04 6.05
N SER A 41 18.51 -10.79 4.93
CA SER A 41 19.15 -10.62 3.62
C SER A 41 20.03 -9.36 3.59
N LEU A 42 19.57 -8.27 4.22
CA LEU A 42 20.37 -7.05 4.37
C LEU A 42 21.62 -7.29 5.22
N ALA A 43 21.51 -8.04 6.32
CA ALA A 43 22.66 -8.41 7.15
C ALA A 43 23.69 -9.24 6.36
N LYS A 44 23.24 -10.21 5.55
CA LYS A 44 24.11 -10.99 4.63
C LYS A 44 24.81 -10.08 3.62
N ALA A 45 24.11 -9.11 3.04
CA ALA A 45 24.72 -8.15 2.12
C ALA A 45 25.79 -7.28 2.80
N ARG A 46 25.50 -6.75 4.01
CA ARG A 46 26.47 -5.99 4.82
C ARG A 46 27.70 -6.80 5.20
N TYR A 47 27.53 -8.10 5.47
CA TYR A 47 28.64 -8.99 5.74
C TYR A 47 29.52 -9.19 4.49
N ALA A 48 28.91 -9.48 3.34
CA ALA A 48 29.64 -9.74 2.10
C ALA A 48 30.36 -8.50 1.53
N MET A 49 29.72 -7.33 1.57
CA MET A 49 30.27 -6.09 0.99
C MET A 49 31.08 -5.25 1.99
N GLY A 50 31.01 -5.57 3.27
CA GLY A 50 31.54 -4.76 4.36
C GLY A 50 30.56 -3.68 4.84
N ALA A 51 30.59 -3.41 6.14
CA ALA A 51 29.60 -2.56 6.82
C ALA A 51 29.57 -1.09 6.34
N LYS A 52 30.65 -0.59 5.73
CA LYS A 52 30.75 0.79 5.20
C LYS A 52 30.14 0.93 3.79
N SER A 53 30.01 -0.19 3.09
CA SER A 53 29.58 -0.25 1.68
C SER A 53 28.07 -0.37 1.54
N VAL A 54 27.34 -0.71 2.62
CA VAL A 54 25.88 -0.77 2.64
C VAL A 54 25.39 0.04 3.84
N GLY A 55 25.06 1.31 3.58
CA GLY A 55 24.58 2.23 4.59
C GLY A 55 24.33 3.64 4.04
N PRO A 56 23.92 4.58 4.90
CA PRO A 56 23.46 5.91 4.49
C PRO A 56 24.49 6.76 3.75
N LEU A 57 25.79 6.50 3.98
CA LEU A 57 26.88 7.20 3.30
C LEU A 57 26.93 6.95 1.79
N GLN A 58 26.28 5.89 1.32
CA GLN A 58 26.25 5.54 -0.11
C GLN A 58 25.06 6.15 -0.85
N TYR A 59 24.09 6.74 -0.14
CA TYR A 59 22.89 7.28 -0.80
C TYR A 59 23.26 8.43 -1.75
N ALA A 60 22.62 8.46 -2.91
CA ALA A 60 22.83 9.55 -3.86
C ALA A 60 22.31 10.89 -3.32
N SER A 61 22.97 11.99 -3.67
CA SER A 61 22.55 13.35 -3.28
C SER A 61 21.18 13.73 -3.83
N HIS A 62 20.76 13.12 -4.95
CA HIS A 62 19.46 13.30 -5.59
C HIS A 62 18.58 12.05 -5.40
N MET A 63 18.49 11.53 -4.17
CA MET A 63 17.61 10.41 -3.87
C MET A 63 16.14 10.78 -4.13
N GLU A 64 15.51 10.09 -5.07
CA GLU A 64 14.09 10.22 -5.38
C GLU A 64 13.29 9.02 -4.85
N PRO A 65 12.05 9.25 -4.36
CA PRO A 65 11.18 8.17 -3.95
C PRO A 65 10.81 7.33 -5.17
N GLN A 66 10.97 6.01 -5.10
CA GLN A 66 10.49 5.11 -6.15
C GLN A 66 9.02 4.76 -6.00
N VAL A 67 8.48 4.99 -4.81
CA VAL A 67 7.18 4.53 -4.38
C VAL A 67 6.54 5.60 -3.51
N CYS A 68 5.27 5.88 -3.76
CA CYS A 68 4.44 6.83 -3.02
C CYS A 68 3.20 6.12 -2.46
N LEU A 69 2.67 6.66 -1.36
CA LEU A 69 1.41 6.21 -0.79
C LEU A 69 0.29 7.14 -1.25
N HIS A 70 -0.72 6.57 -1.89
CA HIS A 70 -1.95 7.27 -2.23
C HIS A 70 -3.05 6.87 -1.25
N ALA A 71 -3.65 7.88 -0.61
CA ALA A 71 -4.90 7.72 0.12
C ALA A 71 -6.05 7.98 -0.86
N SER A 72 -6.97 7.03 -0.94
CA SER A 72 -8.22 7.16 -1.71
C SER A 72 -9.39 6.97 -0.76
N GLU A 73 -10.44 7.77 -0.94
CA GLU A 73 -11.70 7.57 -0.22
C GLU A 73 -12.52 6.49 -0.91
N ALA A 74 -12.93 5.46 -0.16
CA ALA A 74 -13.88 4.45 -0.61
C ALA A 74 -15.33 4.95 -0.42
N GLN A 75 -16.30 4.15 -0.88
CA GLN A 75 -17.73 4.48 -0.98
C GLN A 75 -18.42 4.89 0.36
N GLU A 76 -17.72 4.83 1.49
CA GLU A 76 -18.24 5.13 2.84
C GLU A 76 -17.36 6.13 3.62
N GLY A 77 -16.47 6.89 2.94
CA GLY A 77 -15.51 7.79 3.58
C GLY A 77 -14.32 7.07 4.23
N LEU A 78 -14.23 5.76 4.06
CA LEU A 78 -13.12 4.93 4.50
C LEU A 78 -11.88 5.22 3.66
N GLN A 79 -10.81 5.68 4.31
CA GLN A 79 -9.52 5.88 3.66
C GLN A 79 -8.86 4.53 3.38
N LYS A 80 -8.61 4.27 2.09
CA LYS A 80 -7.84 3.13 1.60
C LYS A 80 -6.49 3.61 1.09
N PHE A 81 -5.44 3.00 1.59
CA PHE A 81 -4.07 3.25 1.17
C PHE A 81 -3.68 2.31 0.03
N LYS A 82 -2.99 2.85 -0.96
CA LYS A 82 -2.38 2.08 -2.05
C LYS A 82 -0.95 2.55 -2.26
N VAL A 83 -0.05 1.59 -2.41
CA VAL A 83 1.33 1.82 -2.79
C VAL A 83 1.40 1.96 -4.31
N VAL A 84 1.94 3.06 -4.81
CA VAL A 84 2.04 3.37 -6.25
C VAL A 84 3.50 3.68 -6.58
N ARG A 85 3.98 3.27 -7.76
CA ARG A 85 5.33 3.64 -8.21
C ARG A 85 5.37 5.11 -8.61
N ALA A 86 6.37 5.83 -8.11
CA ALA A 86 6.60 7.22 -8.48
C ALA A 86 6.90 7.34 -9.98
N GLY A 87 6.33 8.35 -10.63
CA GLY A 87 6.44 8.57 -12.09
C GLY A 87 5.43 7.82 -12.95
N VAL A 88 4.65 6.89 -12.38
CA VAL A 88 3.46 6.33 -13.06
C VAL A 88 2.26 7.12 -12.57
N HIS A 89 1.79 8.07 -13.39
CA HIS A 89 0.50 8.73 -13.17
C HIS A 89 -0.56 7.64 -12.90
N ALA A 90 -1.28 7.77 -11.79
CA ALA A 90 -2.49 6.99 -11.54
C ALA A 90 -3.41 7.11 -12.77
N PRO A 91 -4.14 6.04 -13.17
CA PRO A 91 -4.99 6.11 -14.35
C PRO A 91 -6.14 7.07 -14.06
N GLU A 92 -6.03 8.32 -14.50
CA GLU A 92 -7.20 9.09 -14.86
C GLU A 92 -7.92 8.32 -15.96
N GLU A 93 -9.23 8.12 -15.81
CA GLU A 93 -10.12 7.60 -16.85
C GLU A 93 -10.02 8.51 -18.08
N VAL A 94 -9.13 8.18 -18.99
CA VAL A 94 -9.10 8.77 -20.32
C VAL A 94 -10.12 8.00 -21.16
N GLY A 95 -11.28 8.66 -21.39
CA GLY A 95 -12.28 8.22 -22.35
C GLY A 95 -11.72 7.99 -23.76
N PRO A 96 -12.47 7.33 -24.66
CA PRO A 96 -11.92 6.73 -25.87
C PRO A 96 -11.33 7.80 -26.79
N ARG A 97 -10.00 7.82 -26.95
CA ARG A 97 -9.36 8.54 -28.06
C ARG A 97 -9.36 7.62 -29.27
N GLU A 98 -10.26 7.91 -30.19
CA GLU A 98 -10.37 7.25 -31.49
C GLU A 98 -9.08 7.36 -32.30
N ALA A 99 -8.78 6.28 -33.01
CA ALA A 99 -7.64 6.12 -33.89
C ALA A 99 -7.79 6.98 -35.16
N GLY A 100 -6.84 7.89 -35.39
CA GLY A 100 -6.80 8.75 -36.59
C GLY A 100 -5.39 8.95 -37.16
N LEU A 101 -5.00 8.02 -38.04
CA LEU A 101 -4.22 8.19 -39.28
C LEU A 101 -2.97 9.13 -39.34
N ARG A 102 -1.82 8.49 -39.58
CA ARG A 102 -0.67 8.84 -40.46
C ARG A 102 -0.51 10.30 -40.93
N ARG A 103 0.70 10.89 -40.75
CA ARG A 103 1.61 11.53 -41.77
C ARG A 103 2.96 11.94 -41.13
N ARG A 104 4.08 11.36 -41.59
CA ARG A 104 5.12 11.85 -42.54
C ARG A 104 6.16 12.85 -41.97
N LYS A 105 7.44 12.54 -42.27
CA LYS A 105 8.73 13.16 -41.89
C LYS A 105 8.87 14.66 -42.24
N GLY A 106 9.32 15.47 -41.28
CA GLY A 106 9.88 16.82 -41.46
C GLY A 106 10.33 17.40 -40.10
N PRO A 107 11.49 18.10 -40.00
CA PRO A 107 12.11 18.42 -38.72
C PRO A 107 11.67 19.79 -38.21
N THR A 108 10.99 19.83 -37.08
CA THR A 108 10.79 21.06 -36.31
C THR A 108 11.04 20.74 -34.85
N LYS A 109 12.22 21.13 -34.36
CA LYS A 109 12.58 21.09 -32.95
C LYS A 109 11.66 22.04 -32.19
N THR A 110 10.62 21.49 -31.61
CA THR A 110 9.89 22.06 -30.48
C THR A 110 10.46 21.36 -29.25
N PRO A 111 10.83 22.06 -28.16
CA PRO A 111 11.27 21.38 -26.95
C PRO A 111 10.05 20.63 -26.38
N GLU A 112 10.00 19.33 -26.65
CA GLU A 112 9.13 18.43 -25.91
C GLU A 112 9.52 18.52 -24.42
N PRO A 113 8.56 18.58 -23.49
CA PRO A 113 8.88 18.49 -22.07
C PRO A 113 9.60 17.17 -21.85
N GLU A 114 10.77 17.26 -21.22
CA GLU A 114 11.64 16.15 -20.89
C GLU A 114 10.80 14.99 -20.35
N SER A 115 10.81 13.88 -21.08
CA SER A 115 10.26 12.62 -20.63
C SER A 115 10.83 12.37 -19.23
N SER A 116 9.98 12.36 -18.21
CA SER A 116 10.37 12.02 -16.85
C SER A 116 11.08 10.67 -16.89
N GLU A 117 12.41 10.67 -16.81
CA GLU A 117 13.21 9.45 -16.80
C GLU A 117 12.73 8.58 -15.63
N ALA A 118 12.57 7.28 -15.88
CA ALA A 118 12.12 6.37 -14.83
C ALA A 118 13.09 6.44 -13.64
N PRO A 119 12.59 6.43 -12.38
CA PRO A 119 13.45 6.52 -11.21
C PRO A 119 14.57 5.46 -11.26
N GLN A 120 15.83 5.89 -11.15
CA GLN A 120 16.98 4.98 -11.17
C GLN A 120 16.89 3.95 -10.02
N ASP A 121 17.34 2.71 -10.27
CA ASP A 121 17.35 1.66 -9.24
C ASP A 121 18.32 2.05 -8.12
N PRO A 122 17.87 2.15 -6.84
CA PRO A 122 18.69 2.65 -5.75
C PRO A 122 19.76 1.64 -5.33
N LEU A 123 19.67 0.40 -5.83
CA LEU A 123 20.72 -0.60 -5.63
C LEU A 123 22.05 -0.16 -6.27
N ASN A 124 21.99 0.61 -7.35
CA ASN A 124 23.19 1.09 -8.05
C ASN A 124 24.03 2.05 -7.19
N TRP A 125 23.45 2.63 -6.13
CA TRP A 125 24.18 3.44 -5.16
C TRP A 125 25.22 2.64 -4.38
N PHE A 126 25.06 1.31 -4.29
CA PHE A 126 25.97 0.42 -3.57
C PHE A 126 27.00 -0.25 -4.52
N GLY A 127 27.14 0.27 -5.74
CA GLY A 127 28.11 -0.19 -6.74
C GLY A 127 27.47 -1.01 -7.87
N ILE A 128 28.29 -1.34 -8.87
CA ILE A 128 27.83 -2.00 -10.12
C ILE A 128 27.50 -3.49 -9.87
N LEU A 129 28.20 -4.13 -8.94
CA LEU A 129 28.03 -5.56 -8.62
C LEU A 129 27.40 -5.74 -7.24
N VAL A 130 26.10 -5.49 -7.19
CA VAL A 130 25.30 -5.68 -5.97
C VAL A 130 25.03 -7.18 -5.73
N PRO A 131 25.32 -7.72 -4.53
CA PRO A 131 25.07 -9.12 -4.21
C PRO A 131 23.57 -9.45 -4.24
N HIS A 132 23.27 -10.71 -4.55
CA HIS A 132 21.90 -11.22 -4.60
C HIS A 132 21.11 -10.94 -3.31
N SER A 133 21.76 -11.05 -2.15
CA SER A 133 21.15 -10.78 -0.85
C SER A 133 20.65 -9.34 -0.70
N LEU A 134 21.30 -8.33 -1.30
CA LEU A 134 20.80 -6.95 -1.24
C LEU A 134 19.57 -6.76 -2.14
N ARG A 135 19.54 -7.43 -3.30
CA ARG A 135 18.35 -7.47 -4.18
C ARG A 135 17.18 -8.14 -3.47
N GLN A 136 17.43 -9.26 -2.79
CA GLN A 136 16.42 -9.95 -1.99
C GLN A 136 15.91 -9.06 -0.86
N ALA A 137 16.79 -8.38 -0.13
CA ALA A 137 16.38 -7.44 0.92
C ALA A 137 15.45 -6.34 0.39
N GLN A 138 15.81 -5.72 -0.75
CA GLN A 138 14.97 -4.71 -1.39
C GLN A 138 13.60 -5.27 -1.79
N ALA A 139 13.54 -6.48 -2.37
CA ALA A 139 12.29 -7.12 -2.74
C ALA A 139 11.41 -7.40 -1.51
N SER A 140 11.96 -8.01 -0.45
CA SER A 140 11.23 -8.30 0.79
C SER A 140 10.69 -7.03 1.45
N PHE A 141 11.44 -5.92 1.47
CA PHE A 141 10.94 -4.65 2.01
C PHE A 141 9.89 -3.98 1.12
N ARG A 142 9.97 -4.12 -0.21
CA ARG A 142 8.92 -3.63 -1.13
C ARG A 142 7.61 -4.38 -0.90
N ASP A 143 7.66 -5.70 -0.79
CA ASP A 143 6.48 -6.53 -0.47
C ASP A 143 5.93 -6.20 0.93
N GLY A 144 6.82 -6.02 1.92
CA GLY A 144 6.45 -5.58 3.26
C GLY A 144 5.74 -4.22 3.27
N LEU A 145 6.19 -3.26 2.46
CA LEU A 145 5.55 -1.95 2.36
C LEU A 145 4.13 -2.06 1.76
N GLN A 146 3.94 -2.91 0.75
CA GLN A 146 2.61 -3.20 0.19
C GLN A 146 1.68 -3.77 1.25
N LEU A 147 2.13 -4.79 1.99
CA LEU A 147 1.37 -5.42 3.06
C LEU A 147 1.04 -4.42 4.18
N ALA A 148 1.96 -3.52 4.53
CA ALA A 148 1.73 -2.49 5.53
C ALA A 148 0.60 -1.52 5.12
N ALA A 149 0.55 -1.10 3.85
CA ALA A 149 -0.53 -0.26 3.35
C ALA A 149 -1.89 -1.00 3.34
N ASP A 150 -1.88 -2.29 2.99
CA ASP A 150 -3.09 -3.13 3.03
C ASP A 150 -3.57 -3.34 4.46
N ILE A 151 -2.66 -3.54 5.42
CA ILE A 151 -2.95 -3.62 6.86
C ILE A 151 -3.53 -2.30 7.36
N ALA A 152 -2.93 -1.16 7.04
CA ALA A 152 -3.43 0.14 7.47
C ALA A 152 -4.87 0.40 6.94
N SER A 153 -5.13 0.03 5.69
CA SER A 153 -6.47 0.12 5.10
C SER A 153 -7.48 -0.79 5.81
N LEU A 154 -7.05 -2.00 6.18
CA LEU A 154 -7.87 -2.96 6.91
C LEU A 154 -8.15 -2.49 8.35
N GLN A 155 -7.16 -1.90 9.01
CA GLN A 155 -7.34 -1.31 10.34
C GLN A 155 -8.37 -0.18 10.32
N ASN A 156 -8.33 0.69 9.31
CA ASN A 156 -9.36 1.72 9.11
C ASN A 156 -10.77 1.09 8.97
N ARG A 157 -10.89 0.01 8.19
CA ARG A 157 -12.18 -0.73 8.02
C ARG A 157 -12.68 -1.29 9.35
N ILE A 158 -11.79 -1.91 10.13
CA ILE A 158 -12.11 -2.47 11.46
C ILE A 158 -12.56 -1.37 12.43
N ASP A 159 -11.85 -0.24 12.47
CA ASP A 159 -12.18 0.86 13.39
C ASP A 159 -13.52 1.52 13.03
N TRP A 160 -13.82 1.64 11.74
CA TRP A 160 -15.13 2.07 11.26
C TRP A 160 -16.22 1.07 11.64
N GLY A 161 -16.02 -0.22 11.37
CA GLY A 161 -16.99 -1.27 11.72
C GLY A 161 -17.26 -1.33 13.22
N ARG A 162 -16.23 -1.13 14.07
CA ARG A 162 -16.38 -1.01 15.54
C ARG A 162 -17.23 0.20 15.95
N SER A 163 -17.09 1.30 15.22
CA SER A 163 -17.88 2.51 15.45
C SER A 163 -19.35 2.30 15.07
N GLN A 164 -19.62 1.65 13.93
CA GLN A 164 -20.97 1.25 13.52
C GLN A 164 -21.61 0.29 14.53
N LEU A 165 -20.87 -0.71 14.98
CA LEU A 165 -21.34 -1.70 15.96
C LEU A 165 -21.80 -1.03 17.25
N ARG A 166 -20.99 -0.10 17.77
CA ARG A 166 -21.33 0.67 18.97
C ARG A 166 -22.60 1.50 18.77
N GLY A 167 -22.72 2.19 17.64
CA GLY A 167 -23.90 3.00 17.32
C GLY A 167 -25.18 2.17 17.20
N LEU A 168 -25.11 0.98 16.57
CA LEU A 168 -26.24 0.07 16.47
C LEU A 168 -26.62 -0.53 17.83
N GLN A 169 -25.65 -0.89 18.67
CA GLN A 169 -25.90 -1.37 20.03
C GLN A 169 -26.58 -0.32 20.90
N GLU A 170 -26.20 0.96 20.78
CA GLU A 170 -26.84 2.06 21.50
C GLU A 170 -28.29 2.26 21.04
N LYS A 171 -28.55 2.24 19.73
CA LYS A 171 -29.91 2.30 19.17
C LYS A 171 -30.79 1.15 19.66
N LEU A 172 -30.24 -0.08 19.70
CA LEU A 172 -30.98 -1.24 20.19
C LEU A 172 -31.32 -1.10 21.69
N LYS A 173 -30.39 -0.62 22.52
CA LYS A 173 -30.66 -0.34 23.94
C LYS A 173 -31.77 0.69 24.16
N GLN A 174 -31.85 1.72 23.30
CA GLN A 174 -32.92 2.73 23.38
C GLN A 174 -34.30 2.17 23.00
N LEU A 175 -34.35 1.14 22.16
CA LEU A 175 -35.58 0.47 21.74
C LEU A 175 -36.04 -0.61 22.74
N GLU A 176 -35.14 -1.09 23.60
CA GLU A 176 -35.41 -2.13 24.62
C GLU A 176 -35.16 -1.64 26.06
N PRO A 177 -35.76 -0.53 26.53
CA PRO A 177 -35.52 -0.02 27.89
C PRO A 177 -36.10 -0.91 29.01
N GLY A 178 -36.79 -2.02 28.67
CA GLY A 178 -37.60 -2.81 29.60
C GLY A 178 -37.13 -4.25 29.87
N ALA A 179 -35.96 -4.67 29.40
CA ALA A 179 -35.39 -5.98 29.76
C ALA A 179 -34.45 -5.82 30.97
N ALA A 180 -35.04 -5.51 32.13
CA ALA A 180 -34.43 -5.65 33.44
C ALA A 180 -34.77 -7.02 34.05
#